data_AF-A0A5A5TCZ4-F1
#
_entry.id   AF-A0A5A5TCZ4-F1
#
_cell.length_a   1.000
_cell.length_b   1.000
_cell.length_c   1.000
_cell.angle_alpha   90.00
_cell.angle_beta   90.00
_cell.angle_gamma   90.00
#
_symmetry.space_group_name_H-M   'P 1'
#
loop_
_entity.id
_entity.type
_entity.pdbx_description
1 polymer ?
#
loop_
_entity_poly.entity_id
_entity_poly.type
_entity_poly.pdbx_seq_one_letter_code
_entity_poly.pdbx_strand_id
1 'polypeptide(L)'
;MRHEYGDHIYDGVAGENILIETDQTYQLAALGSHLIIKNAQTQQLLYLSELSVAEPCLEFSTFALHREEVPASADIKQTLQFLSHGRRGFYARQLEASAAKHFIYCGDEVFLEEDAREDSL
;
A
#
# COMPACT_ATOMS: atom_id res chain seq x y z
N MET A 1 0.29 11.03 3.50
CA MET A 1 -0.36 11.26 4.81
C MET A 1 0.38 12.29 5.65
N ARG A 2 1.70 12.17 5.83
CA ARG A 2 2.53 13.10 6.63
C ARG A 2 2.29 14.59 6.34
N HIS A 3 2.15 14.98 5.08
CA HIS A 3 1.85 16.37 4.72
C HIS A 3 0.56 16.92 5.36
N GLU A 4 -0.47 16.07 5.53
CA GLU A 4 -1.76 16.48 6.09
C GLU A 4 -1.77 16.46 7.61
N TYR A 5 -1.17 15.41 8.21
CA TYR A 5 -1.33 15.13 9.63
C TYR A 5 -0.09 15.45 10.47
N GLY A 6 1.08 15.63 9.86
CA GLY A 6 2.33 15.97 10.56
C GLY A 6 3.29 14.80 10.75
N ASP A 7 4.41 15.09 11.40
CA ASP A 7 5.61 14.24 11.42
C ASP A 7 5.48 12.97 12.28
N HIS A 8 4.46 12.87 13.13
CA HIS A 8 4.14 11.61 13.83
C HIS A 8 3.63 10.52 12.88
N ILE A 9 3.28 10.88 11.65
CA ILE A 9 3.02 9.93 10.58
C ILE A 9 4.32 9.60 9.86
N TYR A 10 4.86 8.42 10.14
CA TYR A 10 6.08 7.89 9.53
C TYR A 10 5.81 6.61 8.74
N ASP A 11 6.78 6.14 7.97
CA ASP A 11 6.60 4.99 7.10
C ASP A 11 6.40 3.71 7.94
N GLY A 12 5.38 2.92 7.63
CA GLY A 12 5.01 1.73 8.40
C GLY A 12 4.14 2.01 9.64
N VAL A 13 3.87 3.28 9.98
CA VAL A 13 2.98 3.63 11.12
C VAL A 13 1.56 3.09 10.94
N ALA A 14 1.20 2.81 9.69
CA ALA A 14 -0.11 2.35 9.28
C ALA A 14 -0.24 0.81 9.39
N GLY A 15 0.85 0.08 9.68
CA GLY A 15 0.86 -1.37 9.83
C GLY A 15 1.07 -2.13 8.52
N GLU A 16 1.67 -1.48 7.52
CA GLU A 16 2.00 -2.08 6.23
C GLU A 16 3.10 -3.14 6.38
N ASN A 17 2.96 -4.26 5.67
CA ASN A 17 4.03 -5.27 5.60
C ASN A 17 5.10 -4.92 4.55
N ILE A 18 4.71 -4.18 3.51
CA ILE A 18 5.55 -3.78 2.39
C ILE A 18 5.30 -2.30 2.13
N LEU A 19 6.39 -1.54 2.01
CA LEU A 19 6.37 -0.14 1.59
C LEU A 19 6.98 -0.07 0.19
N ILE A 20 6.28 0.57 -0.73
CA ILE A 20 6.71 0.75 -2.12
C ILE A 20 7.00 2.24 -2.30
N GLU A 21 8.24 2.55 -2.63
CA GLU A 21 8.64 3.91 -2.97
C GLU A 21 8.22 4.23 -4.41
N THR A 22 7.52 5.34 -4.60
CA THR A 22 7.05 5.81 -5.90
C THR A 22 6.80 7.32 -5.82
N ASP A 23 6.96 8.02 -6.94
CA ASP A 23 6.60 9.42 -7.12
C ASP A 23 5.11 9.61 -7.50
N GLN A 24 4.38 8.51 -7.71
CA GLN A 24 2.97 8.51 -8.11
C GLN A 24 2.03 8.13 -6.96
N THR A 25 0.78 8.58 -7.06
CA THR A 25 -0.30 8.09 -6.21
C THR A 25 -1.20 7.18 -7.03
N TYR A 26 -1.40 5.95 -6.56
CA TYR A 26 -2.25 4.98 -7.24
C TYR A 26 -3.65 4.91 -6.63
N GLN A 27 -4.64 4.77 -7.51
CA GLN A 27 -5.97 4.27 -7.15
C GLN A 27 -6.06 2.79 -7.51
N LEU A 28 -6.97 2.05 -6.87
CA LEU A 28 -7.11 0.61 -7.11
C LEU A 28 -7.28 0.26 -8.60
N ALA A 29 -8.07 1.06 -9.32
CA ALA A 29 -8.31 0.86 -10.75
C ALA A 29 -7.04 0.98 -11.61
N ALA A 30 -6.04 1.76 -11.18
CA ALA A 30 -4.79 1.95 -11.89
C ALA A 30 -3.77 0.83 -11.62
N LEU A 31 -3.95 0.02 -10.58
CA LEU A 31 -3.02 -1.05 -10.24
C LEU A 31 -3.18 -2.30 -11.13
N GLY A 32 -4.22 -2.36 -11.96
CA GLY A 32 -4.52 -3.51 -12.79
C GLY A 32 -4.91 -4.74 -11.97
N SER A 33 -4.64 -5.93 -12.52
CA SER A 33 -5.05 -7.19 -11.90
C SER A 33 -3.99 -7.80 -10.95
N HIS A 34 -2.72 -7.42 -11.15
CA HIS A 34 -1.60 -7.94 -10.39
C HIS A 34 -0.55 -6.86 -10.08
N LEU A 35 0.07 -6.97 -8.91
CA LEU A 35 1.38 -6.39 -8.64
C LEU A 35 2.45 -7.47 -8.78
N ILE A 36 3.56 -7.13 -9.43
CA ILE A 36 4.66 -8.05 -9.67
C ILE A 36 5.85 -7.56 -8.87
N ILE A 37 6.34 -8.38 -7.94
CA ILE A 37 7.59 -8.12 -7.23
C ILE A 37 8.70 -8.91 -7.91
N LYS A 38 9.73 -8.22 -8.38
CA LYS A 38 10.92 -8.82 -8.99
C LYS A 38 12.05 -8.81 -7.97
N ASN A 39 12.52 -10.00 -7.61
CA ASN A 39 13.65 -10.12 -6.71
C ASN A 39 14.92 -9.57 -7.39
N ALA A 40 15.56 -8.58 -6.79
CA ALA A 40 16.70 -7.90 -7.40
C ALA A 40 17.91 -8.84 -7.60
N GLN A 41 18.05 -9.87 -6.76
CA GLN A 41 19.19 -10.79 -6.78
C GLN A 41 18.96 -11.99 -7.70
N THR A 42 17.79 -12.63 -7.60
CA THR A 42 17.48 -13.89 -8.30
C THR A 42 16.70 -13.67 -9.59
N GLN A 43 16.18 -12.47 -9.81
CA GLN A 43 15.29 -12.11 -10.93
C GLN A 43 13.97 -12.90 -10.94
N GLN A 44 13.65 -13.62 -9.86
CA GLN A 44 12.38 -14.32 -9.72
C GLN A 44 11.23 -13.33 -9.58
N LEU A 45 10.10 -13.65 -10.20
CA LEU A 45 8.88 -12.86 -10.14
C LEU A 45 7.91 -13.48 -9.13
N LEU A 46 7.35 -12.64 -8.27
CA LEU A 46 6.25 -12.97 -7.37
C LEU A 46 5.03 -12.15 -7.79
N TYR A 47 3.94 -12.84 -8.10
CA TYR A 47 2.69 -12.22 -8.49
C TYR A 47 1.76 -12.12 -7.27
N LEU A 48 1.35 -10.88 -6.97
CA LEU A 48 0.32 -10.56 -5.99
C LEU A 48 -0.94 -10.13 -6.73
N SER A 49 -2.09 -10.59 -6.26
CA SER A 49 -3.39 -10.47 -6.95
C SER A 49 -4.49 -10.16 -5.94
N GLU A 50 -5.75 -10.15 -6.36
CA GLU A 50 -6.91 -9.80 -5.50
C GLU A 50 -6.68 -8.47 -4.76
N LEU A 51 -6.20 -7.48 -5.50
CA LEU A 51 -5.91 -6.16 -4.97
C LEU A 51 -7.20 -5.53 -4.43
N SER A 52 -7.14 -4.96 -3.24
CA SER A 52 -8.26 -4.23 -2.64
C SER A 52 -7.77 -3.07 -1.80
N VAL A 53 -8.61 -2.05 -1.63
CA VAL A 53 -8.27 -0.88 -0.80
C VAL A 53 -8.22 -1.31 0.67
N ALA A 54 -7.18 -0.89 1.38
CA ALA A 54 -7.17 -0.93 2.84
C ALA A 54 -8.08 0.19 3.36
N GLU A 55 -9.35 -0.13 3.61
CA GLU A 55 -10.31 0.87 4.09
C GLU A 55 -9.88 1.48 5.43
N PRO A 56 -10.02 2.80 5.61
CA PRO A 56 -9.61 3.46 6.83
C PRO A 56 -10.56 3.09 7.98
N CYS A 57 -10.00 2.99 9.18
CA CYS A 57 -10.76 2.71 10.40
C CYS A 57 -10.80 3.91 11.35
N LEU A 58 -11.70 3.85 12.32
CA LEU A 58 -11.87 4.87 13.35
C LEU A 58 -10.59 5.06 14.17
N GLU A 59 -9.96 3.95 14.54
CA GLU A 59 -8.79 3.90 15.41
C GLU A 59 -7.62 4.63 14.76
N PHE A 60 -7.28 4.27 13.52
CA PHE A 60 -6.19 4.92 12.81
C PHE A 60 -6.51 6.37 12.45
N SER A 61 -7.77 6.69 12.14
CA SER A 61 -8.17 8.08 11.88
C SER A 61 -8.03 8.96 13.13
N THR A 62 -8.41 8.44 14.29
CA THR A 62 -8.23 9.12 15.57
C THR A 62 -6.76 9.29 15.92
N PHE A 63 -5.96 8.24 15.71
CA PHE A 63 -4.51 8.30 15.85
C PHE A 63 -3.88 9.37 14.95
N ALA A 64 -4.29 9.44 13.68
CA ALA A 64 -3.75 10.38 12.71
C ALA A 64 -4.02 11.84 13.10
N LEU A 65 -5.20 12.13 13.67
CA LEU A 65 -5.56 13.46 14.15
C LEU A 65 -4.68 13.96 15.31
N HIS A 66 -4.05 13.05 16.07
CA HIS A 66 -3.05 13.35 17.10
C HIS A 66 -3.44 14.49 18.06
N ARG A 67 -4.61 14.35 18.68
CA ARG A 67 -5.13 15.32 19.65
C ARG A 67 -5.14 14.73 21.05
N GLU A 68 -4.88 15.57 22.05
CA GLU A 68 -4.98 15.19 23.47
C GLU A 68 -6.44 14.95 23.88
N GLU A 69 -7.37 15.74 23.33
CA GLU A 69 -8.80 15.60 23.54
C GLU A 69 -9.44 14.69 22.48
N VAL A 70 -10.58 14.09 22.84
CA VAL A 70 -11.37 13.26 21.91
C VAL A 70 -11.81 14.11 20.70
N PRO A 71 -11.42 13.75 19.47
CA PRO A 71 -11.79 14.53 18.29
C PRO A 71 -13.30 14.56 18.04
N ALA A 72 -13.79 15.67 17.49
CA ALA A 72 -15.19 15.76 17.09
C ALA A 72 -15.51 14.76 15.97
N SER A 73 -16.74 14.24 15.95
CA SER A 73 -17.15 13.26 14.94
C SER A 73 -17.03 13.78 13.50
N ALA A 74 -17.13 15.09 13.29
CA ALA A 74 -16.91 15.73 11.99
C ALA A 74 -15.45 15.60 11.52
N ASP A 75 -14.48 15.82 12.42
CA ASP A 75 -13.04 15.69 12.13
C ASP A 75 -12.67 14.25 11.79
N ILE A 76 -13.22 13.30 12.55
CA ILE A 76 -13.04 11.87 12.32
C ILE A 76 -13.60 11.48 10.95
N LYS A 77 -14.82 11.95 10.62
CA LYS A 77 -15.44 11.68 9.32
C LYS A 77 -14.61 12.25 8.16
N GLN A 78 -14.12 13.49 8.29
CA GLN A 78 -13.27 14.10 7.28
C GLN A 78 -11.95 13.32 7.11
N THR A 79 -11.37 12.85 8.22
CA THR A 79 -10.15 12.04 8.21
C THR A 79 -10.37 10.68 7.54
N LEU A 80 -11.47 10.00 7.86
CA LEU A 80 -11.86 8.76 7.17
C LEU A 80 -11.97 9.00 5.66
N GLN A 81 -12.67 10.03 5.24
CA GLN A 81 -12.83 10.37 3.82
C GLN A 81 -11.50 10.71 3.14
N PHE A 82 -10.61 11.42 3.82
CA PHE A 82 -9.28 11.75 3.30
C PHE A 82 -8.40 10.51 3.10
N LEU A 83 -8.49 9.56 4.04
CA LEU A 83 -7.70 8.33 4.07
C LEU A 83 -8.26 7.21 3.17
N SER A 84 -9.49 7.37 2.68
CA SER A 84 -10.13 6.46 1.72
C SER A 84 -9.42 6.44 0.35
N HIS A 85 -9.94 5.63 -0.56
CA HIS A 85 -9.51 5.57 -1.96
C HIS A 85 -8.05 5.15 -2.15
N GLY A 86 -7.57 4.20 -1.34
CA GLY A 86 -6.23 3.61 -1.48
C GLY A 86 -5.12 4.39 -0.79
N ARG A 87 -5.42 5.54 -0.18
CA ARG A 87 -4.41 6.37 0.50
C ARG A 87 -3.81 5.74 1.75
N ARG A 88 -4.55 4.81 2.34
CA ARG A 88 -4.13 3.91 3.43
C ARG A 88 -3.32 2.71 2.96
N GLY A 89 -3.15 2.54 1.66
CA GLY A 89 -2.54 1.38 1.03
C GLY A 89 -3.57 0.38 0.49
N PHE A 90 -3.06 -0.78 0.11
CA PHE A 90 -3.81 -1.85 -0.53
C PHE A 90 -3.48 -3.19 0.11
N TYR A 91 -4.45 -4.08 0.15
CA TYR A 91 -4.23 -5.49 0.41
C TYR A 91 -4.02 -6.22 -0.91
N ALA A 92 -3.20 -7.26 -0.86
CA ALA A 92 -2.96 -8.16 -1.98
C ALA A 92 -2.79 -9.59 -1.47
N ARG A 93 -3.12 -10.56 -2.30
CA ARG A 93 -2.99 -11.99 -2.02
C ARG A 93 -2.01 -12.64 -2.96
N GLN A 94 -1.09 -13.42 -2.40
CA GLN A 94 -0.33 -14.40 -3.15
C GLN A 94 -1.24 -15.61 -3.42
N LEU A 95 -1.65 -15.81 -4.68
CA LEU A 95 -2.54 -16.91 -5.06
C LEU A 95 -1.81 -18.24 -5.27
N GLU A 96 -0.55 -18.20 -5.68
CA GLU A 96 0.19 -19.43 -5.93
C GLU A 96 0.65 -20.07 -4.63
N ALA A 97 0.04 -21.22 -4.31
CA ALA A 97 0.63 -22.24 -3.46
C ALA A 97 1.79 -22.94 -4.20
N SER A 98 2.76 -22.18 -4.69
CA SER A 98 4.05 -22.77 -4.99
C SER A 98 4.58 -23.36 -3.70
N ALA A 99 4.99 -24.64 -3.71
CA ALA A 99 5.65 -25.25 -2.55
C ALA A 99 6.97 -24.52 -2.21
N ALA A 100 7.48 -23.70 -3.14
CA ALA A 100 8.64 -22.85 -2.90
C ALA A 100 8.25 -21.62 -2.07
N LYS A 101 9.01 -21.38 -1.01
CA LYS A 101 8.94 -20.13 -0.27
C LYS A 101 9.49 -19.01 -1.15
N HIS A 102 8.75 -17.93 -1.25
CA HIS A 102 9.24 -16.68 -1.82
C HIS A 102 9.80 -15.80 -0.71
N PHE A 103 10.95 -15.19 -0.96
CA PHE A 103 11.55 -14.20 -0.07
C PHE A 103 11.56 -12.86 -0.81
N ILE A 104 11.10 -11.83 -0.11
CA ILE A 104 11.15 -10.45 -0.57
C ILE A 104 12.16 -9.68 0.29
N TYR A 105 12.88 -8.76 -0.32
CA TYR A 105 13.91 -7.94 0.33
C TYR A 105 13.74 -6.47 -0.01
N CYS A 106 14.29 -5.60 0.83
CA CYS A 106 14.41 -4.18 0.48
C CYS A 106 15.28 -4.03 -0.77
N GLY A 107 14.82 -3.22 -1.72
CA GLY A 107 15.47 -3.03 -3.02
C GLY A 107 14.95 -3.96 -4.13
N ASP A 108 14.04 -4.90 -3.81
CA ASP A 108 13.25 -5.58 -4.84
C ASP A 108 12.33 -4.56 -5.55
N GLU A 109 12.14 -4.73 -6.85
CA GLU A 109 11.38 -3.81 -7.68
C GLU A 109 9.93 -4.25 -7.80
N VAL A 110 9.01 -3.30 -7.88
CA VAL A 110 7.57 -3.57 -8.02
C VAL A 110 7.07 -2.97 -9.33
N PHE A 111 6.38 -3.79 -10.11
CA PHE A 111 5.84 -3.44 -11.42
C PHE A 111 4.33 -3.64 -11.44
N LEU A 112 3.65 -2.85 -12.26
CA LEU A 112 2.31 -3.17 -12.70
C LEU A 112 2.40 -4.18 -13.86
N GLU A 113 1.33 -4.94 -14.06
CA GLU A 113 1.27 -5.94 -15.14
C GLU A 113 1.49 -5.33 -16.54
N GLU A 114 1.09 -4.08 -16.74
CA GLU A 114 1.27 -3.38 -18.03
C GLU A 114 2.75 -3.06 -18.31
N ASP A 115 3.53 -2.70 -17.29
CA ASP A 115 4.94 -2.34 -17.41
C ASP A 115 5.82 -3.56 -17.76
N ALA A 116 5.49 -4.74 -17.22
CA ALA A 116 6.26 -5.97 -17.45
C ALA A 116 6.21 -6.46 -18.92
N ARG A 117 5.24 -6.00 -19.72
CA ARG A 117 5.11 -6.38 -21.14
C ARG A 117 5.98 -5.52 -22.06
N GLU A 118 6.32 -4.29 -21.67
CA GLU A 118 7.14 -3.39 -22.49
C GLU A 118 8.62 -3.78 -22.49
N ASP A 119 9.14 -4.32 -21.37
CA ASP A 119 10.52 -4.83 -21.27
C ASP A 119 10.78 -6.15 -22.03
N SER A 120 9.75 -6.71 -22.67
CA SER A 120 9.82 -7.97 -23.43
C SER A 120 9.87 -7.77 -24.97
N LEU A 121 10.00 -6.53 -25.45
CA LEU A 121 10.13 -6.15 -26.86
C LEU A 121 11.49 -5.48 -27.15
#